data_AF-A0A8J8JLR3-F1
#
_entry.id   AF-A0A8J8JLR3-F1
#
_cell.length_a   1.000
_cell.length_b   1.000
_cell.length_c   1.000
_cell.angle_alpha   90.00
_cell.angle_beta   90.00
_cell.angle_gamma   90.00
#
_symmetry.space_group_name_H-M   'P 1'
#
loop_
_entity.id
_entity.type
_entity.pdbx_description
1 polymer ?
#
loop_
_entity_poly.entity_id
_entity_poly.type
_entity_poly.pdbx_seq_one_letter_code
_entity_poly.pdbx_strand_id
1 'polypeptide(L)'
;MIPQVLESLSISYEVLPEEEFFEDAIEVASKTGAAGFGCYFMALAMVRDALLITDDEKMVHHARLLGVRSLLVREVSEEEIANLLSP
;
A
#
# COMPACT_ATOMS: atom_id res chain seq x y z
N MET A 1 -19.74 -11.27 12.04
CA MET A 1 -18.30 -11.18 12.37
C MET A 1 -17.55 -10.34 11.34
N ILE A 2 -17.49 -10.71 10.05
CA ILE A 2 -16.87 -9.88 9.00
C ILE A 2 -17.46 -8.45 8.92
N PRO A 3 -18.79 -8.24 8.97
CA PRO A 3 -19.35 -6.88 8.91
C PRO A 3 -18.91 -5.98 10.07
N GLN A 4 -18.79 -6.54 11.28
CA GLN A 4 -18.38 -5.78 12.48
C GLN A 4 -16.91 -5.36 12.42
N VAL A 5 -16.05 -6.21 11.84
CA VAL A 5 -14.62 -5.88 11.63
C VAL A 5 -14.48 -4.75 10.62
N LEU A 6 -15.19 -4.85 9.49
CA LEU A 6 -15.20 -3.80 8.46
C LEU A 6 -15.74 -2.47 9.01
N GLU A 7 -16.84 -2.53 9.77
CA GLU A 7 -17.43 -1.34 10.42
C GLU A 7 -16.45 -0.68 11.38
N SER A 8 -15.73 -1.47 12.18
CA SER A 8 -14.74 -0.96 13.14
C SER A 8 -13.53 -0.34 12.43
N LEU A 9 -13.02 -0.97 11.36
CA LEU A 9 -11.88 -0.43 10.60
C LEU A 9 -12.26 0.84 9.85
N SER A 10 -13.49 0.93 9.35
CA SER A 10 -14.01 2.08 8.60
C SER A 10 -14.08 3.38 9.42
N ILE A 11 -13.90 3.31 10.75
CA ILE A 11 -13.80 4.48 11.62
C ILE A 11 -12.49 5.26 11.38
N SER A 12 -11.42 4.56 10.99
CA SER A 12 -10.07 5.15 10.89
C SER A 12 -9.39 4.91 9.55
N TYR A 13 -9.87 3.94 8.77
CA TYR A 13 -9.31 3.57 7.49
C TYR A 13 -10.39 3.55 6.43
N GLU A 14 -10.04 3.96 5.22
CA GLU A 14 -10.84 3.62 4.05
C GLU A 14 -10.54 2.17 3.68
N VAL A 15 -11.58 1.33 3.66
CA VAL A 15 -11.47 -0.07 3.26
C VAL A 15 -11.96 -0.21 1.83
N LEU A 16 -11.06 -0.61 0.93
CA LEU A 16 -11.36 -0.74 -0.49
C LEU A 16 -11.61 -2.20 -0.86
N PRO A 17 -12.69 -2.50 -1.61
CA PRO A 17 -12.95 -3.84 -2.12
C PRO A 17 -11.96 -4.18 -3.24
N GLU A 18 -11.58 -5.45 -3.33
CA GLU A 18 -10.58 -5.93 -4.28
C GLU A 18 -10.98 -5.67 -5.74
N GLU A 19 -12.27 -5.77 -6.04
CA GLU A 19 -12.82 -5.60 -7.38
C GLU A 19 -12.51 -4.22 -7.99
N GLU A 20 -12.19 -3.21 -7.17
CA GLU A 20 -11.83 -1.87 -7.62
C GLU A 20 -10.40 -1.76 -8.19
N PHE A 21 -9.50 -2.69 -7.85
CA PHE A 21 -8.07 -2.57 -8.20
C PHE A 21 -7.38 -3.92 -8.50
N PHE A 22 -8.15 -4.99 -8.67
CA PHE A 22 -7.61 -6.31 -8.95
C PHE A 22 -6.80 -6.36 -10.26
N GLU A 23 -7.30 -5.76 -11.33
CA GLU A 23 -6.59 -5.71 -12.62
C GLU A 23 -5.28 -4.92 -12.52
N ASP A 24 -5.24 -3.84 -11.73
CA ASP A 24 -4.00 -3.10 -11.44
C ASP A 24 -3.00 -3.98 -10.69
N ALA A 25 -3.46 -4.82 -9.74
CA ALA A 25 -2.60 -5.77 -9.04
C ALA A 25 -2.01 -6.82 -9.99
N ILE A 26 -2.77 -7.28 -10.98
CA ILE A 26 -2.26 -8.16 -12.04
C ILE A 26 -1.23 -7.43 -12.91
N GLU A 27 -1.48 -6.18 -13.29
CA GLU A 27 -0.52 -5.38 -14.06
C GLU A 27 0.80 -5.18 -13.28
N VAL A 28 0.72 -4.87 -11.99
CA VAL A 28 1.87 -4.77 -11.10
C VAL A 28 2.64 -6.09 -11.06
N ALA A 29 1.96 -7.23 -10.88
CA ALA A 29 2.59 -8.55 -10.88
C ALA A 29 3.31 -8.82 -12.21
N SER A 30 2.68 -8.46 -13.32
CA SER A 30 3.20 -8.63 -14.68
C SER A 30 4.49 -7.83 -14.92
N LYS A 31 4.57 -6.61 -14.38
CA LYS A 31 5.73 -5.71 -14.55
C LYS A 31 6.88 -6.02 -13.60
N THR A 32 6.59 -6.51 -12.39
CA THR A 32 7.58 -6.61 -11.31
C THR A 32 8.02 -8.03 -11.02
N GLY A 33 7.20 -9.03 -11.33
CA GLY A 33 7.39 -10.41 -10.87
C GLY A 33 7.25 -10.56 -9.35
N ALA A 34 6.68 -9.57 -8.65
CA ALA A 34 6.52 -9.60 -7.20
C ALA A 34 5.50 -10.66 -6.75
N ALA A 35 5.58 -11.06 -5.48
CA ALA A 35 4.63 -12.00 -4.89
C ALA A 35 3.23 -11.37 -4.81
N GLY A 36 2.18 -12.18 -5.04
CA GLY A 36 0.80 -11.74 -5.20
C GLY A 36 0.34 -10.70 -4.17
N PHE A 37 0.52 -10.96 -2.87
CA PHE A 37 0.11 -10.01 -1.82
C PHE A 37 0.81 -8.64 -1.92
N GLY A 38 2.09 -8.59 -2.28
CA GLY A 38 2.81 -7.32 -2.46
C GLY A 38 2.25 -6.50 -3.63
N CYS A 39 1.72 -7.17 -4.65
CA CYS A 39 1.12 -6.51 -5.80
C CYS A 39 -0.14 -5.72 -5.42
N TYR A 40 -0.98 -6.23 -4.52
CA TYR A 40 -2.18 -5.51 -4.06
C TYR A 40 -1.82 -4.20 -3.36
N PHE A 41 -0.84 -4.20 -2.46
CA PHE A 41 -0.47 -2.97 -1.75
C PHE A 41 0.14 -1.91 -2.68
N MET A 42 0.97 -2.34 -3.64
CA MET A 42 1.54 -1.44 -4.65
C MET A 42 0.47 -0.90 -5.61
N ALA A 43 -0.45 -1.76 -6.06
CA ALA A 43 -1.55 -1.36 -6.93
C ALA A 43 -2.49 -0.38 -6.21
N LEU A 44 -2.84 -0.65 -4.96
CA LEU A 44 -3.68 0.24 -4.16
C LEU A 44 -3.02 1.62 -3.98
N ALA A 45 -1.72 1.64 -3.65
CA ALA A 45 -0.97 2.88 -3.53
C ALA A 45 -0.91 3.66 -4.84
N MET A 46 -0.78 2.96 -5.97
CA MET A 46 -0.79 3.55 -7.31
C MET A 46 -2.16 4.16 -7.66
N VAL A 47 -3.25 3.39 -7.51
CA VAL A 47 -4.62 3.82 -7.83
C VAL A 47 -5.05 5.02 -6.97
N ARG A 48 -4.58 5.11 -5.73
CA ARG A 48 -4.92 6.17 -4.78
C ARG A 48 -3.91 7.32 -4.72
N ASP A 49 -2.84 7.27 -5.52
CA ASP A 49 -1.68 8.16 -5.40
C ASP A 49 -1.20 8.30 -3.93
N ALA A 50 -1.23 7.19 -3.20
CA ALA A 50 -0.93 7.15 -1.78
C ALA A 50 0.56 6.83 -1.55
N LEU A 51 1.06 7.23 -0.37
CA LEU A 51 2.37 6.81 0.10
C LEU A 51 2.29 5.36 0.58
N LEU A 52 3.04 4.46 -0.06
CA LEU A 52 3.20 3.09 0.42
C LEU A 52 4.17 3.07 1.61
N ILE A 53 3.67 2.74 2.80
CA ILE A 53 4.49 2.53 4.01
C ILE A 53 4.57 1.03 4.27
N THR A 54 5.77 0.47 4.32
CA THR A 54 5.99 -0.96 4.54
C THR A 54 7.33 -1.23 5.21
N ASP A 55 7.49 -2.42 5.80
CA ASP A 55 8.78 -2.92 6.32
C ASP A 55 9.47 -3.90 5.34
N ASP A 56 8.91 -4.05 4.12
CA ASP A 56 9.45 -4.92 3.08
C ASP A 56 10.31 -4.12 2.06
N GLU A 57 11.63 -4.29 2.16
CA GLU A 57 12.62 -3.68 1.26
C GLU A 57 12.38 -3.99 -0.22
N LYS A 58 11.98 -5.23 -0.54
CA LYS A 58 11.73 -5.64 -1.93
C LYS A 58 10.49 -4.96 -2.47
N MET A 59 9.46 -4.83 -1.64
CA MET A 59 8.24 -4.12 -2.01
C MET A 59 8.50 -2.63 -2.26
N VAL A 60 9.30 -1.97 -1.40
CA VAL A 60 9.74 -0.58 -1.61
C VAL A 60 10.50 -0.43 -2.92
N HIS A 61 11.42 -1.37 -3.22
CA HIS A 61 12.16 -1.37 -4.47
C HIS A 61 11.25 -1.48 -5.69
N HIS A 62 10.34 -2.46 -5.72
CA HIS A 62 9.39 -2.65 -6.82
C HIS A 62 8.43 -1.46 -6.97
N ALA A 63 7.92 -0.91 -5.87
CA ALA A 63 7.05 0.26 -5.86
C ALA A 63 7.73 1.46 -6.52
N ARG A 64 9.01 1.72 -6.19
CA ARG A 64 9.79 2.82 -6.78
C ARG A 64 10.02 2.63 -8.29
N LEU A 65 10.27 1.39 -8.74
CA LEU A 65 10.38 1.09 -10.18
C LEU A 65 9.09 1.39 -10.95
N LEU A 66 7.94 1.31 -10.28
CA LEU A 66 6.62 1.63 -10.83
C LEU A 66 6.25 3.12 -10.67
N GLY A 67 7.12 3.94 -10.07
CA GLY A 67 6.83 5.35 -9.80
C GLY A 67 5.93 5.59 -8.58
N VAL A 68 5.64 4.57 -7.78
CA VAL A 68 4.85 4.70 -6.55
C VAL A 68 5.72 5.28 -5.43
N ARG A 69 5.22 6.31 -4.75
CA ARG A 69 5.87 6.90 -3.57
C ARG A 69 5.91 5.86 -2.46
N SER A 70 7.08 5.60 -1.88
CA SER A 70 7.23 4.57 -0.85
C SER A 70 8.27 4.88 0.22
N LEU A 71 7.96 4.42 1.43
CA LEU A 71 8.74 4.60 2.65
C LEU A 71 8.98 3.23 3.31
N LEU A 72 10.24 2.96 3.64
CA LEU A 72 10.64 1.77 4.40
C LEU A 72 10.64 2.13 5.89
N VAL A 73 9.71 1.55 6.67
CA VAL A 73 9.42 1.99 8.03
C VAL A 73 10.62 1.89 8.97
N ARG A 74 11.45 0.85 8.84
CA ARG A 74 12.66 0.66 9.67
C ARG A 74 13.76 1.70 9.44
N GLU A 75 13.69 2.48 8.37
CA GLU A 75 14.68 3.51 8.04
C GLU A 75 14.27 4.91 8.50
N VAL A 76 13.09 5.06 9.10
CA VAL A 76 12.49 6.35 9.43
C VAL A 76 12.08 6.36 10.89
N SER A 77 12.32 7.48 11.58
CA SER A 77 11.89 7.63 12.97
C SER A 77 10.36 7.82 13.08
N GLU A 78 9.81 7.52 14.25
CA GLU A 78 8.39 7.75 14.54
C GLU A 78 8.01 9.24 14.36
N GLU A 79 8.90 10.16 14.73
CA GLU A 79 8.70 11.60 14.55
C GLU A 79 8.60 12.00 13.08
N GLU A 80 9.47 11.44 12.22
CA GLU A 80 9.42 11.67 10.78
C GLU A 80 8.14 11.12 10.16
N ILE A 81 7.68 9.93 10.56
CA ILE A 81 6.41 9.37 10.11
C ILE A 81 5.24 10.26 10.54
N ALA A 82 5.23 10.74 11.80
CA ALA A 82 4.20 11.63 12.29
C ALA A 82 4.15 12.96 11.50
N ASN A 83 5.31 13.52 11.17
CA ASN A 83 5.41 14.72 10.34
C ASN A 83 4.91 14.49 8.91
N LEU A 84 5.18 13.32 8.31
CA LEU A 84 4.71 12.96 6.97
C LEU A 84 3.20 12.74 6.88
N LEU A 85 2.58 12.25 7.96
CA LEU A 85 1.15 11.93 8.03
C LEU A 85 0.32 13.07 8.63
N SER A 86 0.96 14.17 9.03
CA SER A 86 0.25 15.35 9.51
C SER A 86 -0.47 16.04 8.34
N PRO A 87 -1.76 16.41 8.51
CA PRO A 87 -2.57 17.03 7.47
C PRO A 87 -2.11 18.44 7.06
#